data_AF-A0AA86IXR3-F1
#
_entry.id   AF-A0AA86IXR3-F1
#
_cell.length_a   1.000
_cell.length_b   1.000
_cell.length_c   1.000
_cell.angle_alpha   90.00
_cell.angle_beta   90.00
_cell.angle_gamma   90.00
#
_symmetry.space_group_name_H-M   'P 1'
#
loop_
_entity.id
_entity.type
_entity.pdbx_description
1 polymer ?
#
loop_
_entity_poly.entity_id
_entity_poly.type
_entity_poly.pdbx_seq_one_letter_code
_entity_poly.pdbx_strand_id
1 'polypeptide(L)'
;MVKYLAISAMVAVLAACSSAVPLNDKPAVETKTGKAPDGTDGRAVPTVTPGDADPLNDPQGVLAKRSVYFDYDSYTVKSEYRELVQNHAKYLVANPNRKVVVQGNTDERGGAEYNLALGQRRADAVKTLMLALGVKEAQIETVSFGKEKPKATGSNEAAYAENRRSDIAYQ
;
A
#
# COMPACT_ATOMS: atom_id res chain seq x y z
N MET A 1 25.97 -45.80 27.50
CA MET A 1 25.62 -46.73 26.40
C MET A 1 24.21 -47.23 26.63
N VAL A 2 23.21 -46.68 25.94
CA VAL A 2 21.90 -47.30 25.74
C VAL A 2 21.45 -46.95 24.31
N LYS A 3 20.95 -47.97 23.61
CA LYS A 3 20.77 -48.11 22.16
C LYS A 3 19.59 -47.29 21.59
N TYR A 4 19.74 -46.93 20.31
CA TYR A 4 18.72 -46.39 19.40
C TYR A 4 17.58 -47.40 19.09
N LEU A 5 16.57 -46.89 18.36
CA LEU A 5 15.43 -47.56 17.69
C LEU A 5 14.13 -47.54 18.54
N ALA A 6 12.97 -47.05 18.09
CA ALA A 6 12.37 -47.16 16.77
C ALA A 6 11.34 -46.05 16.45
N ILE A 7 11.08 -45.92 15.16
CA ILE A 7 10.21 -45.00 14.44
C ILE A 7 8.75 -45.47 14.49
N SER A 8 7.78 -44.56 14.57
CA SER A 8 6.47 -44.76 13.92
C SER A 8 5.88 -43.43 13.47
N ALA A 9 5.80 -43.30 12.14
CA ALA A 9 5.29 -42.15 11.41
C ALA A 9 3.77 -42.02 11.53
N MET A 10 3.27 -40.80 11.74
CA MET A 10 1.86 -40.47 11.66
C MET A 10 1.60 -39.79 10.32
N VAL A 11 0.95 -40.51 9.40
CA VAL A 11 0.55 -40.04 8.07
C VAL A 11 -0.66 -39.13 8.22
N ALA A 12 -0.51 -37.85 7.90
CA ALA A 12 -1.61 -36.91 7.80
C ALA A 12 -2.21 -36.96 6.39
N VAL A 13 -3.46 -37.40 6.28
CA VAL A 13 -4.23 -37.38 5.03
C VAL A 13 -4.87 -36.01 4.87
N LEU A 14 -4.37 -35.21 3.93
CA LEU A 14 -5.04 -34.01 3.41
C LEU A 14 -5.60 -34.35 2.03
N ALA A 15 -6.89 -34.70 1.98
CA ALA A 15 -7.63 -34.76 0.73
C ALA A 15 -8.34 -33.43 0.52
N ALA A 16 -7.82 -32.66 -0.43
CA ALA A 16 -8.38 -31.41 -0.91
C ALA A 16 -9.69 -31.67 -1.67
N CYS A 17 -10.78 -31.04 -1.23
CA CYS A 17 -11.98 -30.93 -2.04
C CYS A 17 -11.76 -29.85 -3.09
N SER A 18 -11.56 -30.24 -4.36
CA SER A 18 -11.74 -29.34 -5.49
C SER A 18 -13.24 -29.14 -5.72
N SER A 19 -13.66 -27.90 -5.88
CA SER A 19 -14.99 -27.59 -6.40
C SER A 19 -14.78 -26.83 -7.70
N ALA A 20 -14.94 -27.55 -8.80
CA ALA A 20 -14.95 -26.99 -10.14
C ALA A 20 -16.27 -26.23 -10.33
N VAL A 21 -16.18 -24.93 -10.58
CA VAL A 21 -17.31 -24.11 -10.99
C VAL A 21 -17.50 -24.29 -12.51
N PRO A 22 -18.69 -24.70 -12.98
CA PRO A 22 -18.95 -24.74 -14.41
C PRO A 22 -18.97 -23.31 -14.97
N LEU A 23 -18.08 -23.05 -15.93
CA LEU A 23 -18.13 -21.88 -16.80
C LEU A 23 -19.30 -22.05 -17.76
N ASN A 24 -20.47 -21.52 -17.41
CA ASN A 24 -21.59 -21.41 -18.33
C ASN A 24 -21.70 -19.98 -18.90
N ASP A 25 -21.86 -19.98 -20.21
CA ASP A 25 -22.55 -19.00 -21.05
C ASP A 25 -21.85 -17.69 -21.37
N LYS A 26 -21.08 -17.76 -22.47
CA LYS A 26 -21.01 -16.66 -23.44
C LYS A 26 -22.39 -16.50 -24.10
N PRO A 27 -23.06 -15.35 -24.06
CA PRO A 27 -24.09 -15.05 -25.02
C PRO A 27 -23.43 -14.65 -26.34
N ALA A 28 -23.85 -15.31 -27.41
CA ALA A 28 -23.52 -14.96 -28.78
C ALA A 28 -23.95 -13.53 -29.10
N VAL A 29 -23.11 -12.84 -29.89
CA VAL A 29 -23.46 -11.58 -30.54
C VAL A 29 -24.48 -11.89 -31.63
N GLU A 30 -25.76 -11.61 -31.37
CA GLU A 30 -26.79 -11.51 -32.42
C GLU A 30 -26.80 -10.09 -32.98
N THR A 31 -26.30 -9.93 -34.20
CA THR A 31 -26.56 -8.75 -35.03
C THR A 31 -28.04 -8.72 -35.41
N LYS A 32 -28.79 -7.78 -34.84
CA LYS A 32 -30.12 -7.40 -35.33
C LYS A 32 -30.11 -5.93 -35.74
N THR A 33 -30.09 -5.74 -37.05
CA THR A 33 -30.39 -4.48 -37.74
C THR A 33 -31.82 -4.08 -37.43
N GLY A 34 -32.00 -3.04 -36.61
CA GLY A 34 -33.30 -2.56 -36.15
C GLY A 34 -33.34 -1.04 -36.11
N LYS A 35 -34.16 -0.49 -37.01
CA LYS A 35 -34.55 0.90 -37.23
C LYS A 35 -34.81 1.70 -35.93
N ALA A 36 -34.36 2.94 -35.90
CA ALA A 36 -34.47 3.89 -34.79
C ALA A 36 -35.90 4.12 -34.30
N PRO A 37 -36.07 4.32 -32.98
CA PRO A 37 -37.05 5.24 -32.43
C PRO A 37 -36.36 6.41 -31.71
N ASP A 38 -36.82 7.60 -32.06
CA ASP A 38 -36.76 8.81 -31.24
C ASP A 38 -37.33 8.52 -29.84
N GLY A 39 -36.62 8.93 -28.80
CA GLY A 39 -36.96 8.57 -27.43
C GLY A 39 -35.91 9.04 -26.43
N THR A 40 -36.18 10.19 -25.83
CA THR A 40 -35.49 10.79 -24.67
C THR A 40 -35.27 9.77 -23.54
N ASP A 41 -34.07 9.17 -23.46
CA ASP A 41 -33.69 8.29 -22.36
C ASP A 41 -32.98 9.12 -21.28
N GLY A 42 -33.75 9.50 -20.26
CA GLY A 42 -33.32 10.29 -19.10
C GLY A 42 -32.41 9.52 -18.13
N ARG A 43 -31.34 8.90 -18.62
CA ARG A 43 -30.23 8.51 -17.74
C ARG A 43 -29.43 9.75 -17.42
N ALA A 44 -29.84 10.44 -16.36
CA ALA A 44 -29.00 11.41 -15.69
C ALA A 44 -27.73 10.68 -15.24
N VAL A 45 -26.68 10.79 -16.04
CA VAL A 45 -25.31 10.65 -15.55
C VAL A 45 -25.22 11.67 -14.42
N PRO A 46 -25.01 11.27 -13.15
CA PRO A 46 -24.83 12.24 -12.10
C PRO A 46 -23.62 13.08 -12.49
N THR A 47 -23.85 14.35 -12.81
CA THR A 47 -22.81 15.33 -13.00
C THR A 47 -22.00 15.33 -11.71
N VAL A 48 -20.79 14.78 -11.75
CA VAL A 48 -19.85 14.89 -10.64
C VAL A 48 -19.56 16.37 -10.49
N THR A 49 -20.20 17.00 -9.51
CA THR A 49 -19.94 18.39 -9.16
C THR A 49 -18.46 18.45 -8.71
N PRO A 50 -17.60 19.29 -9.32
CA PRO A 50 -16.17 19.33 -9.02
C PRO A 50 -15.78 19.73 -7.58
N GLY A 51 -16.74 19.84 -6.66
CA GLY A 51 -16.52 20.16 -5.25
C GLY A 51 -16.62 18.99 -4.26
N ASP A 52 -17.11 17.81 -4.69
CA ASP A 52 -17.37 16.66 -3.80
C ASP A 52 -16.34 15.51 -3.96
N ALA A 53 -15.34 15.68 -4.83
CA ALA A 53 -14.32 14.66 -5.03
C ALA A 53 -13.34 14.63 -3.85
N ASP A 54 -13.16 13.47 -3.23
CA ASP A 54 -12.15 13.27 -2.18
C ASP A 54 -10.76 13.70 -2.72
N PRO A 55 -10.08 14.67 -2.08
CA PRO A 55 -8.79 15.17 -2.55
C PRO A 55 -7.70 14.07 -2.59
N LEU A 56 -7.93 12.94 -1.92
CA LEU A 56 -7.06 11.76 -2.01
C LEU A 56 -7.02 11.15 -3.42
N ASN A 57 -8.06 11.36 -4.23
CA ASN A 57 -8.22 10.78 -5.56
C ASN A 57 -7.72 11.68 -6.69
N ASP A 58 -7.26 12.90 -6.39
CA ASP A 58 -6.67 13.80 -7.39
C ASP A 58 -5.21 13.39 -7.67
N PRO A 59 -4.88 12.91 -8.89
CA PRO A 59 -3.52 12.50 -9.23
C PRO A 59 -2.53 13.67 -9.34
N GLN A 60 -3.02 14.90 -9.47
CA GLN A 60 -2.18 16.11 -9.47
C GLN A 60 -2.28 16.88 -8.15
N GLY A 61 -3.08 16.38 -7.20
CA GLY A 61 -3.32 17.00 -5.92
C GLY A 61 -2.12 16.90 -4.97
N VAL A 62 -2.17 17.72 -3.92
CA VAL A 62 -1.11 17.76 -2.89
C VAL A 62 -0.94 16.43 -2.11
N LEU A 63 -1.93 15.53 -2.19
CA LEU A 63 -1.93 14.20 -1.57
C LEU A 63 -1.51 13.06 -2.52
N ALA A 64 -1.17 13.40 -3.78
CA ALA A 64 -0.77 12.41 -4.78
C ALA A 64 0.60 11.79 -4.45
N LYS A 65 1.53 12.57 -3.89
CA LYS A 65 2.86 12.11 -3.46
C LYS A 65 2.78 11.56 -2.04
N ARG A 66 3.14 10.29 -1.85
CA ARG A 66 2.97 9.58 -0.56
C ARG A 66 4.24 8.93 -0.03
N SER A 67 5.40 9.23 -0.61
CA SER A 67 6.67 8.61 -0.25
C SER A 67 7.64 9.63 0.33
N VAL A 68 8.21 9.31 1.49
CA VAL A 68 9.32 10.02 2.12
C VAL A 68 10.60 9.22 1.86
N TYR A 69 11.65 9.85 1.34
CA TYR A 69 12.92 9.17 1.06
C TYR A 69 14.01 9.56 2.05
N PHE A 70 14.98 8.65 2.25
CA PHE A 70 16.01 8.76 3.27
C PHE A 70 17.41 8.62 2.68
N ASP A 71 18.35 9.25 3.37
CA ASP A 71 19.77 9.06 3.08
C ASP A 71 20.22 7.65 3.48
N TYR A 72 21.41 7.27 3.02
CA TYR A 72 22.02 6.01 3.42
C TYR A 72 22.13 5.93 4.94
N ASP A 73 21.76 4.76 5.48
CA ASP A 73 21.80 4.44 6.90
C ASP A 73 21.09 5.44 7.84
N SER A 74 20.11 6.18 7.30
CA SER A 74 19.38 7.20 8.04
C SER A 74 17.88 6.90 8.12
N TYR A 75 17.27 7.34 9.20
CA TYR A 75 15.82 7.40 9.41
C TYR A 75 15.34 8.85 9.68
N THR A 76 16.22 9.84 9.47
CA THR A 76 15.86 11.25 9.63
C THR A 76 14.96 11.71 8.48
N VAL A 77 13.79 12.23 8.81
CA VAL A 77 12.90 12.85 7.83
C VAL A 77 13.47 14.21 7.43
N LYS A 78 13.92 14.33 6.17
CA LYS A 78 14.46 15.57 5.61
C LYS A 78 13.42 16.69 5.57
N SER A 79 13.87 17.94 5.66
CA SER A 79 12.99 19.12 5.67
C SER A 79 12.13 19.24 4.42
N GLU A 80 12.61 18.79 3.27
CA GLU A 80 11.88 18.77 1.99
C GLU A 80 10.59 17.92 2.03
N TYR A 81 10.49 16.96 2.94
CA TYR A 81 9.30 16.12 3.10
C TYR A 81 8.32 16.64 4.15
N ARG A 82 8.64 17.71 4.88
CA ARG A 82 7.76 18.24 5.94
C ARG A 82 6.41 18.67 5.40
N GLU A 83 6.37 19.36 4.26
CA GLU A 83 5.13 19.82 3.64
C GLU A 83 4.26 18.63 3.18
N LEU A 84 4.88 17.61 2.56
CA LEU A 84 4.19 16.37 2.18
C LEU A 84 3.51 15.73 3.40
N VAL A 85 4.26 15.52 4.48
CA VAL A 85 3.73 14.90 5.71
C VAL A 85 2.66 15.79 6.34
N GLN A 86 2.82 17.11 6.30
CA GLN A 86 1.82 18.07 6.79
C GLN A 86 0.51 18.01 6.02
N ASN A 87 0.55 17.87 4.68
CA ASN A 87 -0.65 17.76 3.86
C ASN A 87 -1.43 16.49 4.20
N HIS A 88 -0.74 15.35 4.34
CA HIS A 88 -1.35 14.10 4.77
C HIS A 88 -1.90 14.16 6.21
N ALA A 89 -1.17 14.80 7.12
CA ALA A 89 -1.60 14.98 8.50
C ALA A 89 -2.89 15.82 8.57
N LYS A 90 -2.93 16.97 7.87
CA LYS A 90 -4.13 17.82 7.78
C LYS A 90 -5.33 17.03 7.25
N TYR A 91 -5.14 16.23 6.20
CA TYR A 91 -6.19 15.39 5.66
C TYR A 91 -6.70 14.37 6.70
N LEU A 92 -5.81 13.66 7.40
CA LEU A 92 -6.21 12.68 8.41
C LEU A 92 -6.90 13.32 9.62
N VAL A 93 -6.45 14.49 10.07
CA VAL A 93 -7.11 15.25 11.14
C VAL A 93 -8.54 15.64 10.76
N ALA A 94 -8.74 16.09 9.51
CA ALA A 94 -10.07 16.43 9.01
C ALA A 94 -10.97 15.21 8.76
N ASN A 95 -10.39 14.02 8.61
CA ASN A 95 -11.09 12.78 8.26
C ASN A 95 -10.82 11.68 9.30
N PRO A 96 -11.48 11.71 10.48
CA PRO A 96 -11.18 10.80 11.59
C PRO A 96 -11.42 9.31 11.29
N ASN A 97 -12.20 9.00 10.26
CA ASN A 97 -12.47 7.63 9.82
C ASN A 97 -11.40 7.09 8.85
N ARG A 98 -10.52 7.94 8.32
CA ARG A 98 -9.43 7.53 7.42
C ARG A 98 -8.24 7.04 8.25
N LYS A 99 -7.63 5.96 7.79
CA LYS A 99 -6.46 5.34 8.40
C LYS A 99 -5.36 5.14 7.37
N VAL A 100 -4.13 5.07 7.86
CA VAL A 100 -2.94 4.79 7.05
C VAL A 100 -2.06 3.75 7.71
N VAL A 101 -1.36 2.99 6.88
CA VAL A 101 -0.19 2.20 7.26
C VAL A 101 1.04 2.89 6.67
N VAL A 102 1.99 3.28 7.51
CA VAL A 102 3.28 3.78 7.07
C VAL A 102 4.22 2.59 6.88
N GLN A 103 4.69 2.39 5.66
CA GLN A 103 5.45 1.21 5.25
C GLN A 103 6.91 1.57 5.02
N GLY A 104 7.78 1.17 5.95
CA GLY A 104 9.20 1.47 5.91
C GLY A 104 10.01 0.44 5.11
N ASN A 105 10.82 0.92 4.18
CA ASN A 105 11.64 0.13 3.26
C ASN A 105 13.11 0.56 3.31
N THR A 106 14.01 -0.32 2.88
CA THR A 106 15.44 -0.10 2.77
C THR A 106 15.97 -0.56 1.41
N ASP A 107 17.20 -0.16 1.09
CA ASP A 107 17.94 -0.80 0.00
C ASP A 107 18.49 -2.17 0.44
N GLU A 108 19.09 -2.90 -0.49
CA GLU A 108 19.49 -4.30 -0.29
C GLU A 108 20.72 -4.49 0.61
N ARG A 109 21.49 -3.42 0.86
CA ARG A 109 22.77 -3.49 1.57
C ARG A 109 22.56 -3.79 3.05
N GLY A 110 23.34 -4.71 3.60
CA GLY A 110 23.27 -5.13 5.00
C GLY A 110 22.35 -6.34 5.25
N GLY A 111 22.33 -6.81 6.51
CA GLY A 111 21.54 -7.97 6.94
C GLY A 111 20.03 -7.75 6.84
N ALA A 112 19.24 -8.82 6.79
CA ALA A 112 17.78 -8.72 6.68
C ALA A 112 17.17 -8.13 7.96
N GLU A 113 17.61 -8.60 9.13
CA GLU A 113 17.16 -8.15 10.44
C GLU A 113 17.53 -6.68 10.68
N TYR A 114 18.73 -6.30 10.25
CA TYR A 114 19.18 -4.90 10.29
C TYR A 114 18.24 -4.00 9.49
N ASN A 115 17.96 -4.39 8.25
CA ASN A 115 17.11 -3.63 7.36
C ASN A 115 15.65 -3.61 7.82
N LEU A 116 15.16 -4.69 8.42
CA LEU A 116 13.84 -4.72 9.05
C LEU A 116 13.75 -3.70 10.20
N ALA A 117 14.77 -3.64 11.07
CA ALA A 117 14.82 -2.66 12.14
C ALA A 117 14.94 -1.21 11.61
N LEU A 118 15.80 -0.98 10.62
CA LEU A 118 15.97 0.35 10.01
C LEU A 118 14.69 0.82 9.30
N GLY A 119 14.04 -0.07 8.55
CA GLY A 119 12.76 0.22 7.93
C GLY A 119 11.68 0.55 8.97
N GLN A 120 11.65 -0.15 10.11
CA GLN A 120 10.71 0.16 11.18
C GLN A 120 10.96 1.56 11.75
N ARG A 121 12.22 1.93 12.03
CA ARG A 121 12.59 3.27 12.50
C ARG A 121 12.18 4.37 11.51
N ARG A 122 12.27 4.12 10.21
CA ARG A 122 11.80 5.06 9.17
C ARG A 122 10.30 5.27 9.21
N ALA A 123 9.53 4.18 9.31
CA ALA A 123 8.07 4.26 9.43
C ALA A 123 7.67 5.01 10.71
N ASP A 124 8.31 4.69 11.83
CA ASP A 124 8.07 5.33 13.12
C ASP A 124 8.43 6.82 13.13
N ALA A 125 9.48 7.23 12.40
CA ALA A 125 9.85 8.63 12.26
C ALA A 125 8.78 9.45 11.54
N VAL A 126 8.20 8.90 10.46
CA VAL A 126 7.08 9.54 9.76
C VAL A 126 5.82 9.55 10.64
N LYS A 127 5.48 8.44 11.31
CA LYS A 127 4.37 8.40 12.30
C LYS A 127 4.55 9.48 13.36
N THR A 128 5.72 9.59 13.95
CA THR A 128 6.03 10.59 15.00
C THR A 128 5.78 12.01 14.51
N LEU A 129 6.19 12.33 13.28
CA LEU A 129 5.92 13.64 12.69
C LEU A 129 4.41 13.88 12.48
N MET A 130 3.68 12.87 12.00
CA MET A 130 2.22 12.98 11.82
C MET A 130 1.47 13.15 13.16
N LEU A 131 1.88 12.44 14.22
CA LEU A 131 1.34 12.61 15.57
C LEU A 131 1.60 14.03 16.10
N ALA A 132 2.82 14.55 15.92
CA ALA A 132 3.16 15.91 16.30
C ALA A 132 2.33 16.98 15.56
N LEU A 133 1.80 16.63 14.39
CA LEU A 133 0.90 17.46 13.58
C LEU A 133 -0.59 17.26 13.92
N GLY A 134 -0.91 16.44 14.92
CA GLY A 134 -2.25 16.28 15.48
C GLY A 134 -3.04 15.07 14.96
N VAL A 135 -2.45 14.21 14.12
CA VAL A 135 -3.11 12.97 13.72
C VAL A 135 -3.27 12.05 14.93
N LYS A 136 -4.43 11.40 15.06
CA LYS A 136 -4.68 10.49 16.17
C LYS A 136 -3.90 9.19 15.98
N GLU A 137 -3.39 8.62 17.06
CA GLU A 137 -2.64 7.35 17.00
C GLU A 137 -3.46 6.20 16.38
N ALA A 138 -4.77 6.15 16.65
CA ALA A 138 -5.67 5.15 16.08
C ALA A 138 -5.83 5.21 14.55
N GLN A 139 -5.33 6.27 13.90
CA GLN A 139 -5.34 6.42 12.44
C GLN A 139 -4.03 5.98 11.78
N ILE A 140 -2.98 5.68 12.56
CA ILE A 140 -1.65 5.39 12.01
C ILE A 140 -1.11 4.09 12.55
N GLU A 141 -0.93 3.14 11.65
CA GLU A 141 -0.12 1.94 11.87
C GLU A 141 1.23 2.07 11.17
N THR A 142 2.22 1.33 11.63
CA THR A 142 3.58 1.31 11.07
C THR A 142 4.00 -0.13 10.85
N VAL A 143 4.61 -0.41 9.69
CA VAL A 143 5.17 -1.72 9.37
C VAL A 143 6.49 -1.54 8.64
N SER A 144 7.40 -2.50 8.82
CA SER A 144 8.61 -2.57 8.01
C SER A 144 8.56 -3.74 7.04
N PHE A 145 8.96 -3.47 5.81
CA PHE A 145 9.31 -4.51 4.83
C PHE A 145 10.81 -4.73 4.72
N GLY A 146 11.63 -3.97 5.46
CA GLY A 146 13.07 -3.95 5.28
C GLY A 146 13.45 -3.85 3.80
N LYS A 147 14.21 -4.83 3.32
CA LYS A 147 14.66 -4.93 1.93
C LYS A 147 13.81 -5.86 1.05
N GLU A 148 12.71 -6.40 1.57
CA GLU A 148 11.93 -7.47 0.93
C GLU A 148 10.95 -6.98 -0.15
N LYS A 149 10.69 -5.66 -0.22
CA LYS A 149 9.76 -5.03 -1.17
C LYS A 149 10.44 -3.89 -1.95
N PRO A 150 11.51 -4.18 -2.72
CA PRO A 150 12.21 -3.16 -3.50
C PRO A 150 11.26 -2.58 -4.56
N LYS A 151 11.30 -1.26 -4.72
CA LYS A 151 10.63 -0.55 -5.82
C LYS A 151 11.49 -0.61 -7.08
N ALA A 152 12.79 -0.41 -6.93
CA ALA A 152 13.78 -0.55 -7.99
C ALA A 152 14.63 -1.81 -7.72
N THR A 153 14.78 -2.68 -8.71
CA THR A 153 15.50 -3.96 -8.57
C THR A 153 16.99 -3.89 -8.92
N GLY A 154 17.49 -2.71 -9.31
CA GLY A 154 18.90 -2.51 -9.64
C GLY A 154 19.80 -2.52 -8.40
N SER A 155 21.05 -2.96 -8.58
CA SER A 155 22.10 -2.92 -7.56
C SER A 155 23.05 -1.73 -7.78
N ASN A 156 22.49 -0.52 -7.74
CA ASN A 156 23.22 0.73 -7.91
C ASN A 156 22.59 1.85 -7.07
N GLU A 157 23.31 2.96 -6.89
CA GLU A 157 22.86 4.03 -5.99
C GLU A 157 21.52 4.66 -6.41
N ALA A 158 21.21 4.72 -7.72
CA ALA A 158 19.91 5.21 -8.18
C ALA A 158 18.76 4.32 -7.67
N ALA A 159 18.90 2.99 -7.81
CA ALA A 159 17.92 2.05 -7.27
C ALA A 159 17.89 2.05 -5.73
N TYR A 160 19.05 2.18 -5.09
CA TYR A 160 19.13 2.25 -3.62
C TYR A 160 18.38 3.47 -3.08
N ALA A 161 18.55 4.63 -3.71
CA ALA A 161 17.84 5.84 -3.33
C ALA A 161 16.32 5.68 -3.43
N GLU A 162 15.82 4.99 -4.46
CA GLU A 162 14.38 4.70 -4.59
C GLU A 162 13.84 3.72 -3.54
N ASN A 163 14.69 2.83 -3.03
CA ASN A 163 14.29 1.82 -2.06
C ASN A 163 14.37 2.30 -0.60
N ARG A 164 15.22 3.30 -0.31
CA ARG A 164 15.28 3.96 1.01
C ARG A 164 14.09 4.90 1.20
N ARG A 165 12.91 4.35 1.49
CA ARG A 165 11.67 5.13 1.59
C ARG A 165 10.70 4.67 2.67
N SER A 166 9.73 5.52 2.98
CA SER A 166 8.51 5.17 3.72
C SER A 166 7.30 5.64 2.95
N ASP A 167 6.36 4.73 2.70
CA ASP A 167 5.15 4.98 1.94
C ASP A 167 3.95 5.15 2.88
N ILE A 168 3.16 6.21 2.70
CA ILE A 168 1.89 6.44 3.42
C ILE A 168 0.78 5.76 2.63
N ALA A 169 0.44 4.53 3.02
CA ALA A 169 -0.60 3.73 2.37
C ALA A 169 -1.94 3.92 3.08
N TYR A 170 -2.94 4.49 2.40
CA TYR A 170 -4.30 4.63 2.93
C TYR A 170 -5.04 3.28 2.90
N GLN A 171 -5.84 3.03 3.94
CA GLN A 171 -6.72 1.85 4.09
C GLN A 171 -8.13 2.11 3.55
#